data_AF-A0A6B3F132-F1
#
_entry.id   AF-A0A6B3F132-F1
#
_cell.length_a   1.000
_cell.length_b   1.000
_cell.length_c   1.000
_cell.angle_alpha   90.00
_cell.angle_beta   90.00
_cell.angle_gamma   90.00
#
_symmetry.space_group_name_H-M   'P 1'
#
loop_
_entity.id
_entity.type
_entity.pdbx_description
1 polymer ?
#
loop_
_entity_poly.entity_id
_entity_poly.type
_entity_poly.pdbx_seq_one_letter_code
_entity_poly.pdbx_strand_id
1 'polypeptide(L)' 'RPSRPASRRDDALYRKADFPWYGLDAAYTGPRWLMQAAVAGDGAVEHGSLGHGEEPSVRTEGGADKER' A
#
# COMPACT_ATOMS: atom_id res chain seq x y z
N ARG A 1 18.67 -2.61 -4.38
CA ARG A 1 18.36 -2.56 -2.92
C ARG A 1 17.28 -3.63 -2.69
N PRO A 2 17.25 -4.34 -1.55
CA PRO A 2 16.24 -5.38 -1.38
C PRO A 2 14.89 -4.75 -1.07
N SER A 3 13.83 -5.36 -1.63
CA SER A 3 12.41 -5.06 -1.41
C SER A 3 12.14 -4.72 0.03
N ARG A 4 11.62 -3.51 0.30
CA ARG A 4 11.12 -3.20 1.65
C ARG A 4 10.01 -4.20 1.97
N PRO A 5 10.20 -5.12 2.94
CA PRO A 5 9.13 -6.01 3.35
C PRO A 5 7.97 -5.16 3.86
N ALA A 6 6.74 -5.61 3.63
CA ALA A 6 5.57 -5.00 4.24
C ALA A 6 5.86 -4.80 5.74
N SER A 7 5.73 -3.57 6.22
CA SER A 7 5.95 -3.33 7.63
C SER A 7 4.80 -4.00 8.41
N ARG A 8 5.02 -4.37 9.67
CA ARG A 8 3.95 -4.95 10.51
C ARG A 8 2.68 -4.08 10.55
N ARG A 9 2.82 -2.76 10.32
CA ARG A 9 1.70 -1.83 10.20
C ARG A 9 0.95 -2.02 8.88
N ASP A 10 1.66 -2.19 7.77
CA ASP A 10 1.07 -2.39 6.45
C ASP A 10 0.29 -3.71 6.41
N ASP A 11 0.83 -4.77 7.02
CA ASP A 11 0.13 -6.05 7.18
C ASP A 11 -1.16 -5.92 7.99
N ALA A 12 -1.12 -5.11 9.06
CA ALA A 12 -2.28 -4.89 9.91
C ALA A 12 -3.37 -4.09 9.18
N LEU A 13 -3.00 -3.08 8.39
CA LEU A 13 -3.95 -2.30 7.59
C LEU A 13 -4.54 -3.13 6.46
N TYR A 14 -3.72 -3.92 5.75
CA TYR A 14 -4.19 -4.82 4.72
C TYR A 14 -5.30 -5.76 5.22
N ARG A 15 -5.16 -6.28 6.45
CA ARG A 15 -6.14 -7.17 7.09
C ARG A 15 -7.36 -6.47 7.68
N LYS A 16 -7.30 -5.15 7.88
CA LYS A 16 -8.39 -4.36 8.47
C LYS A 16 -9.38 -3.81 7.45
N ALA A 17 -9.07 -3.90 6.15
CA ALA A 17 -10.03 -3.56 5.11
C ALA A 17 -11.19 -4.57 5.14
N ASP A 18 -12.42 -4.07 5.19
CA ASP A 18 -13.66 -4.85 5.11
C ASP A 18 -14.09 -5.11 3.66
N PHE A 19 -13.37 -4.54 2.69
CA PHE A 19 -13.52 -4.77 1.26
C PHE A 19 -12.39 -5.65 0.71
N PRO A 20 -12.64 -6.40 -0.38
CA PRO A 20 -11.58 -7.09 -1.10
C PRO A 20 -10.70 -6.08 -1.83
N TRP A 21 -9.38 -6.29 -1.75
CA TRP A 21 -8.42 -5.54 -2.56
C TRP A 21 -8.51 -5.98 -4.02
N TYR A 22 -9.08 -5.15 -4.89
CA TYR A 22 -9.15 -5.39 -6.35
C TYR A 22 -7.86 -4.99 -7.08
N GLY A 23 -7.74 -5.38 -8.36
CA GLY A 23 -6.66 -4.91 -9.26
C GLY A 23 -5.55 -5.92 -9.56
N LEU A 24 -5.77 -7.20 -9.26
CA LEU A 24 -4.78 -8.25 -9.44
C LEU A 24 -5.41 -9.41 -10.19
N ASP A 25 -5.42 -9.33 -11.51
CA ASP A 25 -5.65 -10.50 -12.34
C ASP A 25 -4.39 -11.40 -12.40
N ALA A 26 -4.53 -12.56 -13.03
CA ALA A 26 -3.47 -13.56 -13.11
C ALA A 26 -2.19 -13.08 -13.85
N ALA A 27 -2.23 -11.95 -14.56
CA ALA A 27 -1.07 -11.37 -15.23
C ALA A 27 -0.02 -10.82 -14.24
N TYR A 28 -0.39 -10.58 -12.97
CA TYR A 28 0.53 -10.05 -11.96
C TYR A 28 0.90 -11.11 -10.92
N THR A 29 2.08 -11.70 -11.07
CA THR A 29 2.59 -12.79 -10.20
C THR A 29 3.69 -12.35 -9.24
N GLY A 30 4.18 -11.12 -9.36
CA GLY A 30 5.25 -10.56 -8.51
C GLY A 30 4.80 -10.16 -7.10
N PRO A 31 5.75 -9.74 -6.24
CA PRO A 31 5.47 -9.18 -4.93
C PRO A 31 4.41 -8.07 -4.96
N ARG A 32 3.70 -7.94 -3.84
CA ARG A 32 2.66 -6.94 -3.62
C ARG A 32 2.92 -6.22 -2.32
N TRP A 33 2.58 -4.93 -2.27
CA TRP A 33 2.71 -4.15 -1.06
C TRP A 33 1.62 -3.08 -1.00
N LEU A 34 1.24 -2.73 0.23
CA LEU A 34 0.31 -1.63 0.46
C LEU A 34 1.01 -0.31 0.13
N MET A 35 0.35 0.53 -0.68
CA MET A 35 0.83 1.88 -0.99
C MET A 35 0.27 2.85 0.06
N GLN A 36 -0.70 3.68 -0.31
CA GLN A 36 -1.41 4.57 0.61
C GLN A 36 -2.77 3.97 0.96
N ALA A 37 -3.18 4.16 2.22
CA ALA A 37 -4.49 3.80 2.72
C ALA A 37 -5.02 4.91 3.64
N ALA A 38 -6.29 5.27 3.48
CA ALA A 38 -7.00 6.11 4.42
C ALA A 38 -7.60 5.24 5.52
N VAL A 39 -7.48 5.75 6.75
CA VAL A 39 -7.90 5.04 7.96
C VAL A 39 -8.79 5.98 8.75
N ALA A 40 -10.00 5.53 9.05
CA ALA A 40 -10.95 6.24 9.89
C ALA A 40 -10.44 6.36 11.34
N GLY A 41 -11.09 7.22 12.13
CA GLY A 41 -10.70 7.47 13.53
C GLY A 41 -10.79 6.23 14.43
N ASP A 42 -11.61 5.25 14.07
CA ASP A 42 -11.74 3.95 14.73
C ASP A 42 -10.72 2.90 14.23
N GLY A 43 -9.93 3.24 13.23
CA GLY A 43 -8.92 2.37 12.65
C GLY A 43 -9.40 1.50 11.48
N ALA A 44 -10.63 1.67 10.99
CA ALA A 44 -11.11 1.00 9.77
C ALA A 44 -10.41 1.57 8.53
N VAL A 45 -10.07 0.71 7.56
CA VAL A 45 -9.52 1.17 6.27
C VAL A 45 -10.69 1.54 5.37
N GLU A 46 -10.74 2.79 4.92
CA GLU A 46 -11.84 3.28 4.07
C GLU A 46 -11.53 3.12 2.58
N HIS A 47 -10.28 3.35 2.19
CA HIS A 47 -9.80 3.13 0.83
C HIS A 47 -8.28 2.99 0.80
N GLY A 48 -7.73 2.42 -0.28
CA GLY A 48 -6.30 2.39 -0.51
C GLY A 48 -5.92 1.79 -1.86
N SER A 49 -4.63 1.60 -2.09
CA SER A 49 -4.11 0.94 -3.28
C SER A 49 -2.99 -0.04 -2.98
N LEU A 50 -2.87 -1.06 -3.83
CA LEU A 50 -1.77 -2.03 -3.81
C LEU A 50 -0.83 -1.75 -4.98
N GLY A 51 0.47 -1.79 -4.71
CA GLY A 51 1.51 -1.94 -5.72
C GLY A 51 1.71 -3.42 -6.05
N HIS A 52 2.16 -3.71 -7.27
CA HIS A 52 2.49 -5.07 -7.72
C HIS A 52 3.63 -5.06 -8.75
N GLY A 53 4.26 -6.22 -8.95
CA GLY A 53 5.29 -6.42 -9.98
C GLY A 53 6.68 -6.50 -9.38
N GLU A 54 7.68 -5.90 -10.03
CA GLU A 54 8.99 -5.67 -9.41
C GLU A 54 8.95 -4.46 -8.48
N GLU A 55 9.87 -4.42 -7.51
CA GLU A 55 9.97 -3.28 -6.61
C GLU A 55 10.23 -1.99 -7.41
N PRO A 56 9.44 -0.92 -7.20
CA PRO A 56 9.64 0.35 -7.88
C PRO A 56 10.98 0.93 -7.47
N SER A 57 11.84 1.13 -8.47
CA SER A 57 13.17 1.74 -8.32
C SER A 57 13.11 3.25 -8.05
N VAL A 58 11.95 3.88 -8.23
CA VAL A 58 11.69 5.28 -7.91
C VAL A 58 11.07 5.38 -6.52
N ARG A 59 11.81 5.96 -5.58
CA ARG A 59 11.24 6.47 -4.33
C ARG A 59 10.42 7.71 -4.66
N THR A 60 9.11 7.64 -4.55
CA THR A 60 8.30 8.87 -4.53
C THR A 60 8.67 9.65 -3.26
N GLU A 61 9.41 10.74 -3.41
CA GLU A 61 9.58 11.75 -2.35
C GLU A 61 8.26 12.50 -2.16
N GLY A 62 7.25 11.82 -1.63
CA GLY A 62 5.93 12.39 -1.30
C GLY A 62 5.82 12.67 0.18
N GLY A 63 6.76 13.43 0.74
CA GLY A 63 6.76 13.84 2.14
C GLY A 63 6.78 15.36 2.25
N ALA A 64 5.60 15.96 2.33
CA ALA A 64 5.34 17.31 2.82
C ALA A 64 6.18 18.46 2.18
N ASP A 65 5.67 19.03 1.08
CA ASP A 65 5.83 20.47 0.89
C ASP A 65 4.66 21.18 1.57
N LYS A 66 4.91 21.60 2.81
CA LYS A 66 4.18 22.73 3.41
C LYS A 66 4.65 23.95 2.64
N GLU A 67 3.79 24.58 1.84
CA GLU A 67 3.68 26.03 1.68
C GLU A 67 2.63 26.35 0.60
N ARG A 68 1.45 26.84 1.00
CA ARG A 68 0.92 28.19 0.71
C ARG A 68 -0.29 28.46 1.58
#